data_AF-X1U940-F1
#
_entry.id   AF-X1U940-F1
#
_cell.length_a   1.000
_cell.length_b   1.000
_cell.length_c   1.000
_cell.angle_alpha   90.00
_cell.angle_beta   90.00
_cell.angle_gamma   90.00
#
_symmetry.space_group_name_H-M   'P 1'
#
loop_
_entity.id
_entity.type
_entity.pdbx_description
1 polymer ?
#
loop_
_entity_poly.entity_id
_entity_poly.type
_entity_poly.pdbx_seq_one_letter_code
_entity_poly.pdbx_strand_id
1 'polypeptide(L)'
;MKVYIAKYPDSKDANDYLKEGNTIDFKAIINIADRYLEDQLKGPDIKVKIPENDFIESYKEYAMQITDAPAKYQELMALSIIATVLGRQVYLKYGVFNLYPNLYIVLLGKSTVMRKTACLNMVKHILRKFNNELILPSDFTPEGLFNLLSDKPAGLISWSEFGAFLINASTKSYQAGLKEFITEAYDCPNLLNKRLSGKEYSINNICLNIITASTIHWFSDRINESDTLGGFLGRFIYM
;
A
#
# COMPACT_ATOMS: atom_id res chain seq x y z
N MET A 1 -1.49 27.54 6.88
CA MET A 1 -2.06 26.26 7.33
C MET A 1 -1.76 26.12 8.81
N LYS A 2 -2.77 26.01 9.68
CA LYS A 2 -2.58 25.68 11.09
C LYS A 2 -3.21 24.30 11.33
N VAL A 3 -2.37 23.34 11.68
CA VAL A 3 -2.75 21.99 12.12
C VAL A 3 -3.20 22.12 13.58
N TYR A 4 -4.49 22.07 13.93
CA TYR A 4 -4.96 21.80 15.32
C TYR A 4 -6.43 21.30 15.40
N ILE A 5 -6.72 20.67 16.55
CA ILE A 5 -7.78 19.71 17.00
C ILE A 5 -9.17 20.34 17.23
N ALA A 6 -10.30 19.64 16.94
CA ALA A 6 -11.60 19.83 17.63
C ALA A 6 -12.64 18.69 17.38
N LYS A 7 -13.53 18.49 18.38
CA LYS A 7 -14.53 17.43 18.62
C LYS A 7 -15.74 17.40 17.67
N TYR A 8 -16.41 16.24 17.60
CA TYR A 8 -17.69 15.98 16.92
C TYR A 8 -18.93 16.31 17.78
N PRO A 9 -20.05 16.72 17.16
CA PRO A 9 -21.39 16.60 17.72
C PRO A 9 -22.17 15.40 17.13
N ASP A 10 -22.96 14.78 18.02
CA ASP A 10 -24.12 13.90 17.81
C ASP A 10 -23.93 12.43 17.38
N SER A 11 -24.71 11.58 18.03
CA SER A 11 -24.28 10.28 18.57
C SER A 11 -25.13 9.11 18.09
N LYS A 12 -24.83 8.53 16.92
CA LYS A 12 -25.25 7.17 16.52
C LYS A 12 -24.19 6.52 15.61
N ASP A 13 -23.90 5.24 15.84
CA ASP A 13 -22.82 4.47 15.19
C ASP A 13 -23.41 3.34 14.33
N ALA A 14 -22.65 2.89 13.33
CA ALA A 14 -23.03 1.92 12.30
C ALA A 14 -23.56 0.57 12.84
N ASN A 15 -23.25 0.26 14.10
CA ASN A 15 -23.75 -0.91 14.82
C ASN A 15 -25.28 -0.96 14.97
N ASP A 16 -25.98 0.16 14.85
CA ASP A 16 -27.44 0.20 14.93
C ASP A 16 -28.12 -0.38 13.67
N TYR A 17 -27.44 -0.37 12.52
CA TYR A 17 -27.99 -0.89 11.25
C TYR A 17 -27.85 -2.41 11.09
N LEU A 18 -26.92 -3.05 11.82
CA LEU A 18 -26.67 -4.49 11.70
C LEU A 18 -27.67 -5.35 12.49
N LYS A 19 -28.47 -4.74 13.37
CA LYS A 19 -29.41 -5.46 14.24
C LYS A 19 -30.74 -5.85 13.58
N GLU A 20 -31.05 -5.31 12.40
CA GLU A 20 -32.38 -5.49 11.78
C GLU A 20 -32.46 -6.55 10.67
N GLY A 21 -31.37 -7.31 10.47
CA GLY A 21 -31.35 -8.65 9.87
C GLY A 21 -32.35 -8.95 8.74
N ASN A 22 -32.02 -8.55 7.50
CA ASN A 22 -32.54 -9.22 6.31
C ASN A 22 -31.48 -9.24 5.21
N THR A 23 -31.29 -10.38 4.54
CA THR A 23 -30.32 -10.56 3.43
C THR A 23 -30.59 -9.68 2.19
N ILE A 24 -31.74 -9.01 2.14
CA ILE A 24 -32.04 -7.94 1.18
C ILE A 24 -31.16 -6.69 1.44
N ASP A 25 -30.59 -6.57 2.64
CA ASP A 25 -29.72 -5.46 3.03
C ASP A 25 -28.35 -5.47 2.37
N PHE A 26 -27.82 -6.57 1.82
CA PHE A 26 -26.46 -6.52 1.27
C PHE A 26 -26.37 -5.67 -0.02
N LYS A 27 -27.40 -5.74 -0.87
CA LYS A 27 -27.53 -4.82 -2.02
C LYS A 27 -27.91 -3.41 -1.57
N ALA A 28 -28.67 -3.25 -0.49
CA ALA A 28 -28.96 -1.93 0.06
C ALA A 28 -27.70 -1.29 0.65
N ILE A 29 -26.86 -2.05 1.37
CA ILE A 29 -25.57 -1.66 1.92
C ILE A 29 -24.58 -1.35 0.81
N ILE A 30 -24.51 -2.15 -0.26
CA ILE A 30 -23.67 -1.82 -1.44
C ILE A 30 -24.19 -0.56 -2.13
N ASN A 31 -25.50 -0.41 -2.35
CA ASN A 31 -26.06 0.79 -2.99
C ASN A 31 -26.01 2.03 -2.09
N ILE A 32 -26.00 1.87 -0.77
CA ILE A 32 -25.79 2.94 0.22
C ILE A 32 -24.31 3.27 0.29
N ALA A 33 -23.41 2.27 0.24
CA ALA A 33 -21.97 2.49 0.18
C ALA A 33 -21.57 3.15 -1.14
N ASP A 34 -22.18 2.76 -2.27
CA ASP A 34 -21.95 3.37 -3.58
C ASP A 34 -22.52 4.79 -3.64
N ARG A 35 -23.72 5.04 -3.08
CA ARG A 35 -24.24 6.42 -2.95
C ARG A 35 -23.45 7.25 -1.95
N TYR A 36 -22.97 6.65 -0.86
CA TYR A 36 -22.12 7.32 0.12
C TYR A 36 -20.74 7.62 -0.47
N LEU A 37 -20.20 6.72 -1.30
CA LEU A 37 -19.00 6.95 -2.10
C LEU A 37 -19.28 8.04 -3.14
N GLU A 38 -20.41 8.07 -3.84
CA GLU A 38 -20.74 9.14 -4.79
C GLU A 38 -20.94 10.51 -4.10
N ASP A 39 -21.58 10.55 -2.93
CA ASP A 39 -21.85 11.79 -2.17
C ASP A 39 -20.63 12.28 -1.35
N GLN A 40 -19.74 11.39 -0.88
CA GLN A 40 -18.53 11.71 -0.10
C GLN A 40 -17.24 11.69 -0.95
N LEU A 41 -17.25 11.13 -2.16
CA LEU A 41 -16.25 11.39 -3.20
C LEU A 41 -16.54 12.70 -3.95
N LYS A 42 -17.26 13.64 -3.34
CA LYS A 42 -16.68 14.97 -3.22
C LYS A 42 -15.45 14.85 -2.32
N GLY A 43 -14.40 14.25 -2.89
CA GLY A 43 -13.12 14.07 -2.21
C GLY A 43 -12.80 15.40 -1.54
N PRO A 44 -12.27 15.39 -0.29
CA PRO A 44 -11.93 16.63 0.38
C PRO A 44 -11.23 17.51 -0.65
N ASP A 45 -11.74 18.72 -0.89
CA ASP A 45 -11.22 19.65 -1.90
C ASP A 45 -9.88 20.18 -1.35
N ILE A 46 -8.88 19.28 -1.27
CA ILE A 46 -7.55 19.56 -0.78
C ILE A 46 -6.84 20.26 -1.94
N LYS A 47 -7.08 21.56 -2.04
CA LYS A 47 -6.31 22.44 -2.92
C LYS A 47 -4.91 22.63 -2.35
N VAL A 48 -4.06 21.61 -2.47
CA VAL A 48 -2.62 21.77 -2.25
C VAL A 48 -2.04 22.44 -3.47
N LYS A 49 -1.56 23.68 -3.32
CA LYS A 49 -0.71 24.28 -4.34
C LYS A 49 0.66 23.62 -4.23
N ILE A 50 0.91 22.62 -5.05
CA ILE A 50 2.22 21.98 -5.12
C ILE A 50 3.21 22.99 -5.72
N PRO A 51 4.38 23.25 -5.10
CA PRO A 51 5.35 24.20 -5.63
C PRO A 51 5.84 23.80 -7.03
N GLU A 52 6.10 24.78 -7.92
CA GLU A 52 6.57 24.52 -9.29
C GLU A 52 7.92 23.76 -9.38
N ASN A 53 8.64 23.63 -8.26
CA ASN A 53 9.91 22.89 -8.15
C ASN A 53 9.81 21.78 -7.09
N ASP A 54 8.67 21.11 -6.99
CA ASP A 54 8.53 19.99 -6.08
C ASP A 54 9.35 18.76 -6.54
N PHE A 55 9.55 17.82 -5.61
CA PHE A 55 10.31 16.60 -5.87
C PHE A 55 9.66 15.70 -6.93
N ILE A 56 8.33 15.67 -7.01
CA ILE A 56 7.57 14.82 -7.94
C ILE A 56 7.81 15.30 -9.37
N GLU A 57 7.65 16.59 -9.66
CA GLU A 57 7.95 17.17 -10.97
C GLU A 57 9.43 16.98 -11.33
N SER A 58 10.34 17.31 -10.42
CA SER A 58 11.79 17.12 -10.62
C SER A 58 12.15 15.67 -10.93
N TYR A 59 11.54 14.71 -10.22
CA TYR A 59 11.74 13.28 -10.46
C TYR A 59 11.18 12.85 -11.82
N LYS A 60 9.98 13.32 -12.20
CA LYS A 60 9.37 12.98 -13.49
C LYS A 60 10.22 13.48 -14.65
N GLU A 61 10.69 14.73 -14.60
CA GLU A 61 11.57 15.29 -15.61
C GLU A 61 12.87 14.47 -15.75
N TYR A 62 13.50 14.13 -14.64
CA TYR A 62 14.67 13.25 -14.61
C TYR A 62 14.36 11.86 -15.21
N ALA A 63 13.23 11.27 -14.83
CA ALA A 63 12.86 9.93 -15.27
C ALA A 63 12.52 9.85 -16.75
N MET A 64 11.85 10.87 -17.29
CA MET A 64 11.48 10.96 -18.71
C MET A 64 12.70 11.10 -19.63
N GLN A 65 13.85 11.56 -19.11
CA GLN A 65 15.11 11.56 -19.85
C GLN A 65 15.74 10.15 -19.98
N ILE A 66 15.36 9.21 -19.11
CA ILE A 66 15.97 7.88 -19.01
C ILE A 66 15.08 6.80 -19.62
N THR A 67 13.76 6.93 -19.51
CA THR A 67 12.81 5.90 -19.92
C THR A 67 11.59 6.52 -20.60
N ASP A 68 11.05 5.79 -21.59
CA ASP A 68 9.80 6.10 -22.30
C ASP A 68 8.56 5.58 -21.56
N ALA A 69 8.70 5.21 -20.27
CA ALA A 69 7.58 4.82 -19.43
C ALA A 69 6.55 5.96 -19.27
N PRO A 70 5.26 5.66 -19.10
CA PRO A 70 4.23 6.67 -18.86
C PRO A 70 4.54 7.58 -17.68
N ALA A 71 4.31 8.89 -17.84
CA ALA A 71 4.55 9.88 -16.78
C ALA A 71 3.79 9.56 -15.47
N LYS A 72 2.58 8.99 -15.56
CA LYS A 72 1.81 8.54 -14.38
C LYS A 72 2.53 7.46 -13.55
N TYR A 73 3.29 6.57 -14.18
CA TYR A 73 4.11 5.62 -13.43
C TYR A 73 5.19 6.35 -12.64
N GLN A 74 5.81 7.36 -13.25
CA GLN A 74 6.86 8.13 -12.60
C GLN A 74 6.33 8.95 -11.42
N GLU A 75 5.14 9.52 -11.55
CA GLU A 75 4.46 10.19 -10.44
C GLU A 75 4.28 9.27 -9.23
N LEU A 76 3.77 8.04 -9.45
CA LEU A 76 3.63 7.04 -8.39
C LEU A 76 4.98 6.59 -7.81
N MET A 77 6.02 6.49 -8.65
CA MET A 77 7.37 6.19 -8.18
C MET A 77 7.96 7.31 -7.30
N ALA A 78 7.74 8.57 -7.66
CA ALA A 78 8.14 9.71 -6.83
C ALA A 78 7.43 9.69 -5.47
N LEU A 79 6.11 9.44 -5.47
CA LEU A 79 5.33 9.29 -4.24
C LEU A 79 5.83 8.12 -3.38
N SER A 80 6.17 6.99 -3.99
CA SER A 80 6.75 5.84 -3.28
C SER A 80 8.09 6.17 -2.62
N ILE A 81 8.96 6.94 -3.28
CA ILE A 81 10.22 7.41 -2.69
C ILE A 81 9.93 8.28 -1.47
N ILE A 82 9.06 9.29 -1.61
CA ILE A 82 8.66 10.17 -0.50
C ILE A 82 8.09 9.35 0.66
N ALA A 83 7.15 8.46 0.38
CA ALA A 83 6.50 7.60 1.36
C ALA A 83 7.51 6.72 2.12
N THR A 84 8.46 6.12 1.40
CA THR A 84 9.51 5.28 2.00
C THR A 84 10.45 6.09 2.88
N VAL A 85 10.88 7.28 2.43
CA VAL A 85 11.80 8.14 3.18
C VAL A 85 11.15 8.69 4.44
N LEU A 86 9.89 9.11 4.36
CA LEU A 86 9.17 9.67 5.49
C LEU A 86 8.75 8.59 6.49
N GLY A 87 8.27 7.43 6.02
CA GLY A 87 7.76 6.38 6.88
C GLY A 87 6.73 6.94 7.87
N ARG A 88 6.97 6.73 9.17
CA ARG A 88 6.07 7.23 10.25
C ARG A 88 6.38 8.62 10.78
N GLN A 89 7.33 9.32 10.16
CA GLN A 89 7.73 10.66 10.61
C GLN A 89 6.64 11.70 10.38
N VAL A 90 5.74 11.45 9.42
CA VAL A 90 4.58 12.31 9.13
C VAL A 90 3.32 11.47 9.07
N TYR A 91 2.19 12.06 9.44
CA TYR A 91 0.88 11.43 9.30
C TYR A 91 -0.22 12.48 9.17
N LEU A 92 -1.33 12.06 8.57
CA LEU A 92 -2.59 12.79 8.61
C LEU A 92 -3.44 12.20 9.73
N LYS A 93 -3.99 13.05 10.61
CA LYS A 93 -4.90 12.58 11.66
C LYS A 93 -6.27 12.29 11.04
N TYR A 94 -6.78 11.07 11.23
CA TYR A 94 -8.08 10.65 10.71
C TYR A 94 -8.90 9.96 11.81
N GLY A 95 -9.81 10.71 12.43
CA GLY A 95 -10.54 10.25 13.61
C GLY A 95 -9.59 9.81 14.73
N VAL A 96 -9.72 8.57 15.19
CA VAL A 96 -8.84 7.97 16.20
C VAL A 96 -7.51 7.47 15.60
N PHE A 97 -7.45 7.26 14.29
CA PHE A 97 -6.30 6.70 13.58
C PHE A 97 -5.34 7.77 13.06
N ASN A 98 -4.14 7.32 12.67
CA ASN A 98 -3.15 8.12 11.95
C ASN A 98 -2.96 7.47 10.58
N LEU A 99 -3.09 8.26 9.51
CA LEU A 99 -2.79 7.82 8.15
C LEU A 99 -1.34 8.19 7.84
N TYR A 100 -0.49 7.18 7.76
CA TYR A 100 0.90 7.33 7.38
C TYR A 100 1.04 7.24 5.85
N PRO A 101 2.10 7.82 5.25
CA PRO A 101 2.39 7.64 3.83
C PRO A 101 2.91 6.22 3.59
N ASN A 102 2.01 5.24 3.65
CA ASN A 102 2.28 3.84 3.38
C ASN A 102 1.60 3.43 2.09
N LEU A 103 2.39 3.15 1.05
CA LEU A 103 1.90 2.93 -0.30
C LEU A 103 2.27 1.54 -0.80
N TYR A 104 1.25 0.81 -1.25
CA TYR A 104 1.41 -0.43 -2.01
C TYR A 104 1.02 -0.14 -3.46
N ILE A 105 1.94 -0.27 -4.41
CA ILE A 105 1.73 0.13 -5.81
C ILE A 105 2.03 -1.03 -6.74
N VAL A 106 1.10 -1.33 -7.66
CA VAL A 106 1.28 -2.28 -8.77
C VAL A 106 1.26 -1.54 -10.09
N LEU A 107 2.38 -1.59 -10.82
CA LEU A 107 2.44 -1.16 -12.21
C LEU A 107 1.97 -2.32 -13.11
N LEU A 108 0.87 -2.13 -13.83
CA LEU A 108 0.26 -3.08 -14.75
C LEU A 108 0.44 -2.61 -16.19
N GLY A 109 1.00 -3.47 -17.04
CA GLY A 109 1.09 -3.15 -18.46
C GLY A 109 1.54 -4.33 -19.29
N LYS A 110 1.47 -4.23 -20.62
CA LYS A 110 1.99 -5.27 -21.51
C LYS A 110 3.47 -5.55 -21.20
N SER A 111 3.89 -6.81 -21.34
CA SER A 111 5.30 -7.18 -21.13
C SER A 111 6.20 -6.37 -22.06
N THR A 112 7.41 -6.04 -21.60
CA THR A 112 8.49 -5.41 -22.38
C THR A 112 8.25 -3.97 -22.90
N VAL A 113 6.99 -3.55 -23.08
CA VAL A 113 6.64 -2.24 -23.69
C VAL A 113 6.67 -1.11 -22.66
N MET A 114 6.05 -1.30 -21.49
CA MET A 114 5.77 -0.19 -20.56
C MET A 114 6.90 0.11 -19.57
N ARG A 115 8.11 -0.44 -19.80
CA ARG A 115 9.35 -0.26 -19.00
C ARG A 115 9.19 -0.30 -17.47
N LYS A 116 8.21 -1.04 -16.96
CA LYS A 116 7.86 -1.10 -15.52
C LYS A 116 9.07 -1.39 -14.64
N THR A 117 9.90 -2.37 -15.04
CA THR A 117 11.11 -2.74 -14.31
C THR A 117 12.11 -1.58 -14.23
N ALA A 118 12.20 -0.73 -15.27
CA ALA A 118 13.03 0.46 -15.24
C ALA A 118 12.54 1.44 -14.16
N CYS A 119 11.22 1.68 -14.07
CA CYS A 119 10.63 2.51 -13.02
C CYS A 119 10.98 1.99 -11.61
N LEU A 120 10.79 0.70 -11.36
CA LEU A 120 11.14 0.09 -10.06
C LEU A 120 12.64 0.21 -9.74
N ASN A 121 13.50 0.03 -10.75
CA ASN A 121 14.94 0.13 -10.59
C ASN A 121 15.41 1.56 -10.31
N MET A 122 14.75 2.56 -10.89
CA MET A 122 15.03 3.98 -10.61
C MET A 122 14.76 4.32 -9.14
N VAL A 123 13.61 3.90 -8.60
CA VAL A 123 13.29 4.07 -7.17
C VAL A 123 14.36 3.44 -6.29
N LYS A 124 14.71 2.17 -6.56
CA LYS A 124 15.78 1.47 -5.81
C LYS A 124 17.11 2.21 -5.92
N HIS A 125 17.47 2.74 -7.09
CA HIS A 125 18.74 3.46 -7.27
C HIS A 125 18.79 4.74 -6.43
N ILE A 126 17.73 5.54 -6.45
CA ILE A 126 17.64 6.79 -5.67
C ILE A 126 17.65 6.48 -4.17
N LEU A 127 16.82 5.54 -3.71
CA LEU A 127 16.76 5.17 -2.30
C LEU A 127 18.07 4.58 -1.81
N ARG A 128 18.78 3.76 -2.60
CA ARG A 128 20.10 3.24 -2.20
C ARG A 128 21.15 4.33 -2.03
N LYS A 129 21.10 5.38 -2.86
CA LYS A 129 21.99 6.55 -2.73
C LYS A 129 21.63 7.40 -1.51
N PHE A 130 20.35 7.49 -1.17
CA PHE A 130 19.88 8.25 0.00
C PHE A 130 20.14 7.48 1.30
N ASN A 131 19.59 6.27 1.42
CA ASN A 131 19.81 5.33 2.51
C ASN A 131 19.51 3.90 2.03
N ASN A 132 20.56 3.10 1.86
CA ASN A 132 20.45 1.70 1.44
C ASN A 132 19.63 0.82 2.40
N GLU A 133 19.54 1.18 3.68
CA GLU A 133 18.77 0.41 4.66
C GLU A 133 17.25 0.49 4.45
N LEU A 134 16.77 1.47 3.68
CA LEU A 134 15.36 1.59 3.32
C LEU A 134 14.92 0.56 2.29
N ILE A 135 15.85 -0.12 1.60
CA ILE A 135 15.51 -1.19 0.66
C ILE A 135 15.57 -2.53 1.40
N LEU A 136 14.39 -3.13 1.62
CA LEU A 136 14.27 -4.42 2.26
C LEU A 136 14.53 -5.56 1.26
N PRO A 137 15.05 -6.71 1.71
CA PRO A 137 15.12 -7.94 0.91
C PRO A 137 13.77 -8.30 0.30
N SER A 138 13.78 -8.75 -0.95
CA SER A 138 12.56 -9.12 -1.69
C SER A 138 12.25 -10.62 -1.65
N ASP A 139 13.19 -11.44 -1.18
CA ASP A 139 13.04 -12.88 -1.01
C ASP A 139 13.18 -13.24 0.47
N PHE A 140 12.14 -13.85 1.04
CA PHE A 140 12.04 -14.17 2.45
C PHE A 140 10.96 -15.24 2.69
N THR A 141 11.08 -15.95 3.81
CA THR A 141 9.96 -16.67 4.42
C THR A 141 9.13 -15.70 5.26
N PRO A 142 7.91 -16.06 5.69
CA PRO A 142 7.15 -15.21 6.61
C PRO A 142 7.94 -14.89 7.87
N GLU A 143 8.51 -15.91 8.54
CA GLU A 143 9.33 -15.71 9.74
C GLU A 143 10.54 -14.82 9.48
N GLY A 144 11.18 -14.96 8.32
CA GLY A 144 12.28 -14.08 7.90
C GLY A 144 11.83 -12.62 7.81
N LEU A 145 10.66 -12.37 7.19
CA LEU A 145 10.08 -11.03 7.12
C LEU A 145 9.71 -10.48 8.50
N PHE A 146 9.14 -11.30 9.39
CA PHE A 146 8.85 -10.89 10.77
C PHE A 146 10.10 -10.49 11.53
N ASN A 147 11.17 -11.31 11.50
CA ASN A 147 12.43 -10.97 12.15
C ASN A 147 13.02 -9.68 11.56
N LEU A 148 12.99 -9.54 10.23
CA LEU A 148 13.46 -8.35 9.54
C LEU A 148 12.70 -7.10 9.99
N LEU A 149 11.38 -7.16 10.04
CA LEU A 149 10.54 -6.00 10.38
C LEU A 149 10.55 -5.70 11.89
N SER A 150 10.84 -6.68 12.74
CA SER A 150 11.11 -6.43 14.16
C SER A 150 12.36 -5.57 14.37
N ASP A 151 13.38 -5.70 13.51
CA ASP A 151 14.60 -4.88 13.53
C ASP A 151 14.42 -3.57 12.73
N LYS A 152 13.84 -3.68 11.53
CA LYS A 152 13.65 -2.60 10.55
C LYS A 152 12.17 -2.45 10.21
N PRO A 153 11.37 -1.76 11.04
CA PRO A 153 9.92 -1.74 10.91
C PRO A 153 9.42 -0.91 9.72
N ALA A 154 10.29 -0.13 9.09
CA ALA A 154 9.95 0.69 7.93
C ALA A 154 10.96 0.49 6.79
N GLY A 155 10.44 0.52 5.56
CA GLY A 155 11.25 0.36 4.36
C GLY A 155 10.39 0.03 3.14
N LEU A 156 11.06 -0.33 2.05
CA LEU A 156 10.46 -0.64 0.77
C LEU A 156 10.81 -2.06 0.34
N ILE A 157 9.79 -2.86 0.05
CA ILE A 157 9.95 -4.09 -0.72
C ILE A 157 9.66 -3.80 -2.19
N SER A 158 10.50 -4.33 -3.07
CA SER A 158 10.33 -4.20 -4.52
C SER A 158 10.25 -5.58 -5.17
N TRP A 159 9.13 -5.87 -5.83
CA TRP A 159 8.94 -7.10 -6.61
C TRP A 159 8.82 -6.80 -8.09
N SER A 160 9.56 -7.51 -8.94
CA SER A 160 9.44 -7.33 -10.39
C SER A 160 8.26 -8.07 -11.01
N GLU A 161 7.67 -9.03 -10.29
CA GLU A 161 6.59 -9.89 -10.79
C GLU A 161 5.55 -10.21 -9.71
N PHE A 162 4.51 -9.38 -9.61
CA PHE A 162 3.47 -9.51 -8.58
C PHE A 162 2.71 -10.84 -8.67
N GLY A 163 2.40 -11.30 -9.89
CA GLY A 163 1.69 -12.57 -10.07
C GLY A 163 2.46 -13.77 -9.54
N ALA A 164 3.79 -13.77 -9.64
CA ALA A 164 4.62 -14.83 -9.07
C ALA A 164 4.59 -14.83 -7.55
N PHE A 165 4.61 -13.65 -6.93
CA PHE A 165 4.42 -13.50 -5.50
C PHE A 165 3.05 -14.05 -5.05
N LEU A 166 1.96 -13.70 -5.74
CA LEU A 166 0.61 -14.16 -5.38
C LEU A 166 0.48 -15.68 -5.38
N ILE A 167 1.00 -16.36 -6.41
CA ILE A 167 1.02 -17.82 -6.47
C ILE A 167 1.85 -18.38 -5.33
N ASN A 168 3.07 -17.89 -5.14
CA ASN A 168 3.96 -18.42 -4.12
C ASN A 168 3.35 -18.28 -2.72
N ALA A 169 2.70 -17.14 -2.45
CA ALA A 169 2.04 -16.89 -1.17
C ALA A 169 0.76 -17.72 -0.96
N SER A 170 0.07 -18.12 -2.04
CA SER A 170 -1.14 -18.97 -1.96
C SER A 170 -0.85 -20.48 -1.96
N THR A 171 0.17 -20.92 -2.68
CA THR A 171 0.40 -22.35 -2.95
C THR A 171 1.39 -23.00 -2.02
N LYS A 172 2.31 -22.22 -1.44
CA LYS A 172 3.36 -22.76 -0.58
C LYS A 172 2.89 -22.66 0.87
N SER A 173 2.68 -23.81 1.51
CA SER A 173 2.21 -23.89 2.91
C SER A 173 3.09 -23.12 3.89
N TYR A 174 4.40 -23.02 3.63
CA TYR A 174 5.33 -22.23 4.45
C TYR A 174 5.14 -20.72 4.30
N GLN A 175 4.38 -20.24 3.30
CA GLN A 175 4.04 -18.83 3.10
C GLN A 175 2.62 -18.50 3.60
N ALA A 176 1.93 -19.46 4.24
CA ALA A 176 0.61 -19.25 4.81
C ALA A 176 0.65 -18.12 5.87
N GLY A 177 -0.32 -17.21 5.82
CA GLY A 177 -0.37 -16.06 6.74
C GLY A 177 0.40 -14.82 6.26
N LEU A 178 1.16 -14.90 5.15
CA LEU A 178 1.93 -13.77 4.65
C LEU A 178 1.05 -12.66 4.06
N LYS A 179 0.01 -13.00 3.30
CA LYS A 179 -0.91 -11.99 2.73
C LYS A 179 -1.70 -11.29 3.82
N GLU A 180 -2.15 -12.04 4.81
CA GLU A 180 -2.84 -11.53 5.99
C GLU A 180 -1.94 -10.58 6.77
N PHE A 181 -0.67 -10.95 6.98
CA PHE A 181 0.31 -10.10 7.63
C PHE A 181 0.55 -8.79 6.86
N ILE A 182 0.81 -8.87 5.55
CA ILE A 182 1.04 -7.68 4.73
C ILE A 182 -0.22 -6.79 4.69
N THR A 183 -1.40 -7.39 4.73
CA THR A 183 -2.67 -6.66 4.83
C THR A 183 -2.78 -5.90 6.15
N GLU A 184 -2.45 -6.54 7.28
CA GLU A 184 -2.45 -5.90 8.60
C GLU A 184 -1.37 -4.82 8.73
N ALA A 185 -0.19 -5.06 8.16
CA ALA A 185 0.90 -4.10 8.12
C ALA A 185 0.54 -2.82 7.35
N TYR A 186 -0.40 -2.90 6.39
CA TYR A 186 -0.82 -1.75 5.60
C TYR A 186 -1.38 -0.62 6.46
N ASP A 187 -2.17 -0.97 7.48
CA ASP A 187 -2.82 -0.02 8.38
C ASP A 187 -1.84 0.63 9.38
N CYS A 188 -0.55 0.25 9.33
CA CYS A 188 0.50 0.84 10.12
C CYS A 188 0.18 0.86 11.64
N PRO A 189 -0.13 -0.30 12.25
CA PRO A 189 -0.37 -0.38 13.69
C PRO A 189 0.86 0.08 14.49
N ASN A 190 0.62 0.63 15.68
CA ASN A 190 1.71 1.01 16.61
C ASN A 190 2.45 -0.23 17.14
N LEU A 191 1.73 -1.34 17.29
CA LEU A 191 2.25 -2.62 17.73
C LEU A 191 1.53 -3.72 16.94
N LEU A 192 2.29 -4.56 16.25
CA LEU A 192 1.79 -5.76 15.59
C LEU A 192 2.41 -6.97 16.27
N ASN A 193 1.56 -7.82 16.85
CA ASN A 193 1.98 -9.04 17.53
C ASN A 193 1.58 -10.26 16.69
N LYS A 194 2.52 -11.16 16.46
CA LYS A 194 2.28 -12.42 15.74
C LYS A 194 2.93 -13.58 16.47
N ARG A 195 2.20 -14.67 16.60
CA ARG A 195 2.73 -15.94 17.10
C ARG A 195 2.91 -16.89 15.93
N LEU A 196 4.16 -17.30 15.69
CA LEU A 196 4.51 -18.26 14.64
C LEU A 196 5.36 -19.37 15.25
N SER A 197 4.93 -20.62 15.07
CA SER A 197 5.68 -21.82 15.49
C SER A 197 6.18 -21.75 16.95
N GLY A 198 5.36 -21.20 17.85
CA GLY A 198 5.68 -21.07 19.28
C GLY A 198 6.51 -19.85 19.68
N LYS A 199 7.05 -19.09 18.72
CA LYS A 199 7.75 -17.82 18.97
C LYS A 199 6.81 -16.63 18.79
N GLU A 200 6.89 -15.68 19.72
CA GLU A 200 6.15 -14.43 19.65
C GLU A 200 7.03 -13.35 19.03
N TYR A 201 6.44 -12.61 18.09
CA TYR A 201 7.06 -11.50 17.40
C TYR A 201 6.27 -10.24 17.72
N SER A 202 6.98 -9.21 18.14
CA SER A 202 6.43 -7.87 18.33
C SER A 202 7.14 -6.91 17.39
N ILE A 203 6.38 -6.27 16.52
CA ILE A 203 6.87 -5.25 15.60
C ILE A 203 6.27 -3.92 16.04
N ASN A 204 7.13 -2.98 16.42
CA ASN A 204 6.72 -1.65 16.82
C ASN A 204 6.76 -0.71 15.63
N ASN A 205 5.73 0.12 15.48
CA ASN A 205 5.69 1.24 14.53
C ASN A 205 6.02 0.79 13.09
N ILE A 206 5.32 -0.23 12.60
CA ILE A 206 5.50 -0.72 11.23
C ILE A 206 5.04 0.32 10.19
N CYS A 207 5.76 0.43 9.08
CA CYS A 207 5.39 1.20 7.89
C CYS A 207 6.10 0.63 6.66
N LEU A 208 5.49 -0.40 6.08
CA LEU A 208 6.09 -1.19 5.00
C LEU A 208 5.62 -0.71 3.64
N ASN A 209 6.41 0.03 2.88
CA ASN A 209 6.04 0.37 1.50
C ASN A 209 6.29 -0.81 0.55
N ILE A 210 5.46 -0.93 -0.50
CA ILE A 210 5.62 -1.98 -1.52
C ILE A 210 5.48 -1.36 -2.91
N ILE A 211 6.46 -1.60 -3.78
CA ILE A 211 6.31 -1.36 -5.22
C ILE A 211 6.46 -2.67 -5.98
N THR A 212 5.57 -2.88 -6.94
CA THR A 212 5.62 -4.08 -7.76
C THR A 212 5.17 -3.81 -9.19
N ALA A 213 5.44 -4.77 -10.06
CA ALA A 213 5.02 -4.75 -11.44
C ALA A 213 4.45 -6.10 -11.87
N SER A 214 3.51 -6.09 -12.80
CA SER A 214 3.02 -7.29 -13.46
C SER A 214 2.53 -6.99 -14.88
N THR A 215 2.26 -8.04 -15.64
CA THR A 215 1.41 -7.88 -16.83
C THR A 215 -0.04 -8.10 -16.48
N ILE A 216 -0.95 -7.49 -17.24
CA ILE A 216 -2.40 -7.62 -17.00
C ILE A 216 -2.80 -9.10 -17.07
N HIS A 217 -2.40 -9.82 -18.12
CA HIS A 217 -2.72 -11.24 -18.29
C HIS A 217 -2.16 -12.10 -17.15
N TRP A 218 -0.86 -11.95 -16.83
CA TRP A 218 -0.25 -12.68 -15.71
C TRP A 218 -0.87 -12.37 -14.35
N PHE A 219 -1.39 -11.16 -14.17
CA PHE A 219 -2.07 -10.76 -12.95
C PHE A 219 -3.46 -11.38 -12.89
N SER A 220 -4.29 -11.17 -13.92
CA SER A 220 -5.66 -11.67 -13.99
C SER A 220 -5.76 -13.19 -13.87
N ASP A 221 -4.86 -13.94 -14.50
CA ASP A 221 -4.89 -15.41 -14.48
C ASP A 221 -4.49 -16.01 -13.11
N ARG A 222 -3.90 -15.21 -12.23
CA ARG A 222 -3.29 -15.68 -10.97
C ARG A 222 -4.00 -15.17 -9.72
N ILE A 223 -4.99 -14.32 -9.88
CA ILE A 223 -5.86 -13.87 -8.79
C ILE A 223 -6.90 -14.95 -8.53
N ASN A 224 -7.07 -15.31 -7.27
CA ASN A 224 -8.18 -16.14 -6.82
C ASN A 224 -9.23 -15.29 -6.08
N GLU A 225 -10.40 -15.87 -5.85
CA GLU A 225 -11.50 -15.18 -5.16
C GLU A 225 -11.10 -14.74 -3.74
N SER A 226 -10.30 -15.55 -3.03
CA SER A 226 -9.81 -15.20 -1.69
C SER A 226 -8.88 -14.00 -1.66
N ASP A 227 -8.11 -13.74 -2.73
CA ASP A 227 -7.24 -12.56 -2.84
C ASP A 227 -8.06 -11.26 -3.01
N THR A 228 -9.23 -11.39 -3.64
CA THR A 228 -10.15 -10.27 -3.86
C THR A 228 -10.99 -9.99 -2.62
N LEU A 229 -11.55 -11.04 -2.01
CA LEU A 229 -12.40 -10.92 -0.81
C LEU A 229 -11.62 -10.71 0.48
N GLY A 230 -10.36 -11.17 0.56
CA GLY A 230 -9.51 -11.09 1.74
C GLY A 230 -8.89 -9.71 1.99
N GLY A 231 -9.27 -8.70 1.19
CA GLY A 231 -8.84 -7.32 1.37
C GLY A 231 -7.42 -7.01 0.89
N PHE A 232 -6.52 -7.99 0.79
CA PHE A 232 -5.13 -7.83 0.37
C PHE A 232 -4.99 -7.01 -0.91
N LEU A 233 -5.66 -7.40 -1.99
CA LEU A 233 -5.61 -6.68 -3.27
C LEU A 233 -6.20 -5.27 -3.18
N GLY A 234 -7.15 -5.03 -2.26
CA GLY A 234 -7.76 -3.71 -2.06
C GLY A 234 -6.82 -2.67 -1.45
N ARG A 235 -5.62 -3.05 -1.00
CA ARG A 235 -4.62 -2.12 -0.43
C ARG A 235 -3.66 -1.57 -1.47
N PHE A 236 -3.66 -2.14 -2.68
CA PHE A 236 -2.77 -1.74 -3.75
C PHE A 236 -3.39 -0.67 -4.64
N ILE A 237 -2.58 0.30 -5.04
CA ILE A 237 -2.87 1.24 -6.13
C ILE A 237 -2.45 0.58 -7.44
N TYR A 238 -3.37 0.50 -8.40
CA TYR A 238 -3.14 -0.09 -9.71
C TYR A 238 -3.03 0.99 -10.79
N MET A 239 -2.02 0.90 -11.66
CA MET A 239 -1.82 1.81 -12.79
C MET A 239 -1.31 1.07 -14.03
#